data_AF-A0A7S1ZEH0-F1
#
_entry.id   AF-A0A7S1ZEH0-F1
#
_cell.length_a   1.000
_cell.length_b   1.000
_cell.length_c   1.000
_cell.angle_alpha   90.00
_cell.angle_beta   90.00
_cell.angle_gamma   90.00
#
_symmetry.space_group_name_H-M   'P 1'
#
loop_
_entity.id
_entity.type
_entity.pdbx_description
1 polymer ?
#
loop_
_entity_poly.entity_id
_entity_poly.type
_entity_poly.pdbx_seq_one_letter_code
_entity_poly.pdbx_strand_id
1 'polypeptide(L)'
;PLYLEAYRLERNADRPGNALAIVERGLGEIPRYGPLWFGAFQLCEGLDIDAGDLDLPRTSDMLDRAIENISRELLWKVYLEAAQAQERAALLAVQKDPKIHIGERLAESRR
;
A
#
# COMPACT_ATOMS: atom_id res chain seq x y z
N PRO A 1 -15.19 -6.29 -11.04
CA PRO A 1 -15.46 -7.56 -10.32
C PRO A 1 -14.47 -8.69 -10.65
N LEU A 2 -14.28 -9.06 -11.93
CA LEU A 2 -13.40 -10.16 -12.32
C LEU A 2 -11.95 -9.99 -11.84
N TYR A 3 -11.33 -8.82 -12.06
CA TYR A 3 -9.97 -8.54 -11.58
C TYR A 3 -9.85 -8.62 -10.06
N LEU A 4 -10.86 -8.16 -9.33
CA LEU A 4 -10.86 -8.22 -7.87
C LEU A 4 -10.91 -9.67 -7.36
N GLU A 5 -11.72 -10.52 -7.99
CA GLU A 5 -11.81 -11.93 -7.63
C GLU A 5 -10.53 -12.69 -8.03
N ALA A 6 -9.96 -12.41 -9.20
CA ALA A 6 -8.69 -13.00 -9.63
C ALA A 6 -7.52 -12.58 -8.72
N TYR A 7 -7.47 -11.29 -8.34
CA TYR A 7 -6.51 -10.79 -7.35
C TYR A 7 -6.65 -11.52 -6.01
N ARG A 8 -7.88 -11.64 -5.49
CA ARG A 8 -8.17 -12.32 -4.22
C ARG A 8 -7.73 -13.78 -4.28
N LEU A 9 -7.96 -14.46 -5.39
CA LEU A 9 -7.55 -15.85 -5.60
C LEU A 9 -6.03 -16.00 -5.48
N GLU A 10 -5.25 -15.21 -6.22
CA GLU A 10 -3.78 -15.30 -6.17
C GLU A 10 -3.22 -14.89 -4.81
N ARG A 11 -3.78 -13.86 -4.19
CA ARG A 11 -3.39 -13.43 -2.84
C ARG A 11 -3.64 -14.52 -1.82
N ASN A 12 -4.82 -15.14 -1.83
CA ASN A 12 -5.17 -16.21 -0.90
C ASN A 12 -4.38 -17.51 -1.16
N ALA A 13 -3.79 -17.64 -2.35
CA ALA A 13 -2.88 -18.73 -2.71
C ALA A 13 -1.40 -18.40 -2.40
N ASP A 14 -1.13 -17.31 -1.67
CA ASP A 14 0.21 -16.84 -1.30
C ASP A 14 1.14 -16.59 -2.51
N ARG A 15 0.56 -16.05 -3.59
CA ARG A 15 1.27 -15.65 -4.81
C ARG A 15 1.22 -14.13 -5.00
N PRO A 16 1.92 -13.35 -4.16
CA PRO A 16 1.77 -11.89 -4.15
C PRO A 16 2.25 -11.23 -5.46
N GLY A 17 3.25 -11.79 -6.13
CA GLY A 17 3.70 -11.30 -7.45
C GLY A 17 2.62 -11.44 -8.54
N ASN A 18 1.92 -12.57 -8.58
CA ASN A 18 0.80 -12.78 -9.51
C ASN A 18 -0.37 -11.88 -9.15
N ALA A 19 -0.68 -11.76 -7.85
CA ALA A 19 -1.73 -10.87 -7.36
C ALA A 19 -1.46 -9.42 -7.79
N LEU A 20 -0.20 -8.96 -7.72
CA LEU A 20 0.20 -7.63 -8.14
C LEU A 20 0.02 -7.45 -9.65
N ALA A 21 0.44 -8.42 -10.47
CA ALA A 21 0.28 -8.36 -11.92
C ALA A 21 -1.20 -8.27 -12.35
N ILE A 22 -2.09 -9.01 -11.68
CA ILE A 22 -3.54 -8.97 -11.94
C ILE A 22 -4.13 -7.61 -11.56
N VAL A 23 -3.74 -7.09 -10.40
CA VAL A 23 -4.18 -5.77 -9.92
C VAL A 23 -3.73 -4.68 -10.87
N GLU A 24 -2.46 -4.65 -11.24
CA GLU A 24 -1.90 -3.64 -12.16
C GLU A 24 -2.65 -3.62 -13.49
N ARG A 25 -2.91 -4.80 -14.05
CA ARG A 25 -3.74 -4.92 -15.26
C ARG A 25 -5.15 -4.41 -15.04
N GLY A 26 -5.78 -4.80 -13.94
CA GLY A 26 -7.15 -4.38 -13.63
C GLY A 26 -7.28 -2.88 -13.38
N LEU A 27 -6.27 -2.25 -12.80
CA LEU A 27 -6.20 -0.80 -12.59
C LEU A 27 -5.96 -0.04 -13.90
N GLY A 28 -5.17 -0.61 -14.82
CA GLY A 28 -5.01 -0.06 -16.17
C GLY A 28 -6.30 -0.08 -16.99
N GLU A 29 -7.14 -1.12 -16.83
CA GLU A 29 -8.42 -1.23 -17.53
C GLU A 29 -9.57 -0.49 -16.84
N ILE A 30 -9.58 -0.46 -15.49
CA ILE A 30 -10.70 0.07 -14.69
C ILE A 30 -10.18 0.98 -13.55
N PRO A 31 -9.55 2.14 -13.88
CA PRO A 31 -8.86 2.97 -12.90
C PRO A 31 -9.78 3.61 -11.86
N ARG A 32 -11.08 3.73 -12.10
CA ARG A 32 -12.02 4.32 -11.12
C ARG A 32 -12.57 3.30 -10.11
N TYR A 33 -12.19 2.03 -10.21
CA TYR A 33 -12.74 0.97 -9.37
C TYR A 33 -12.03 0.90 -8.01
N GLY A 34 -12.51 1.71 -7.07
CA GLY A 34 -11.98 1.84 -5.70
C GLY A 34 -11.65 0.52 -4.97
N PRO A 35 -12.52 -0.51 -5.00
CA PRO A 35 -12.21 -1.79 -4.34
C PRO A 35 -10.91 -2.45 -4.78
N LEU A 36 -10.51 -2.27 -6.05
CA LEU A 36 -9.26 -2.84 -6.54
C LEU A 36 -8.05 -2.05 -6.04
N TRP A 37 -8.14 -0.72 -5.95
CA TRP A 37 -7.10 0.12 -5.32
C TRP A 37 -6.87 -0.24 -3.87
N PHE A 38 -7.93 -0.45 -3.08
CA PHE A 38 -7.77 -0.81 -1.67
C PHE A 38 -7.05 -2.17 -1.51
N GLY A 39 -7.36 -3.14 -2.37
CA GLY A 39 -6.64 -4.41 -2.41
C GLY A 39 -5.19 -4.27 -2.87
N ALA A 40 -4.94 -3.43 -3.88
CA ALA A 40 -3.61 -3.09 -4.38
C ALA A 40 -2.73 -2.51 -3.27
N PHE A 41 -3.27 -1.54 -2.55
CA PHE A 41 -2.60 -0.82 -1.47
C PHE A 41 -2.12 -1.76 -0.36
N GLN A 42 -3.03 -2.61 0.13
CA GLN A 42 -2.72 -3.61 1.16
C GLN A 42 -1.70 -4.65 0.67
N LEU A 43 -1.73 -5.02 -0.61
CA LEU A 43 -0.76 -5.93 -1.19
C LEU A 43 0.64 -5.29 -1.26
N CYS A 44 0.73 -4.04 -1.71
CA CYS A 44 1.99 -3.30 -1.76
C CYS A 44 2.59 -3.11 -0.37
N GLU A 45 1.77 -2.77 0.63
CA GLU A 45 2.23 -2.67 2.03
C GLU A 45 2.83 -4.00 2.53
N GLY A 46 2.14 -5.12 2.30
CA GLY A 46 2.66 -6.43 2.67
C GLY A 46 4.01 -6.73 2.00
N LEU A 47 4.11 -6.46 0.69
CA LEU A 47 5.35 -6.66 -0.07
C LEU A 47 6.52 -5.79 0.44
N ASP A 48 6.26 -4.53 0.78
CA ASP A 48 7.28 -3.64 1.34
C ASP A 48 7.74 -4.12 2.73
N ILE A 49 6.80 -4.49 3.59
CA ILE A 49 7.10 -5.01 4.94
C ILE A 49 7.89 -6.32 4.87
N ASP A 50 7.50 -7.25 3.99
CA ASP A 50 8.16 -8.54 3.78
C ASP A 50 9.59 -8.36 3.22
N ALA A 51 9.79 -7.36 2.36
CA ALA A 51 11.12 -6.96 1.90
C ALA A 51 11.96 -6.26 2.98
N GLY A 52 11.33 -5.83 4.08
CA GLY A 52 11.96 -5.07 5.16
C GLY A 52 12.03 -3.56 4.91
N ASP A 53 11.39 -3.08 3.85
CA ASP A 53 11.34 -1.68 3.43
C ASP A 53 10.27 -0.91 4.23
N LEU A 54 10.65 -0.37 5.39
CA LEU A 54 9.72 0.31 6.31
C LEU A 54 9.41 1.77 5.92
N ASP A 55 9.94 2.25 4.79
CA ASP A 55 9.56 3.51 4.17
C ASP A 55 8.43 3.32 3.13
N LEU A 56 7.98 2.08 2.92
CA LEU A 56 6.82 1.71 2.10
C LEU A 56 6.84 2.32 0.68
N PRO A 57 7.91 2.11 -0.12
CA PRO A 57 8.04 2.74 -1.43
C PRO A 57 6.97 2.30 -2.44
N ARG A 58 6.58 1.02 -2.47
CA ARG A 58 5.54 0.53 -3.40
C ARG A 58 4.17 1.00 -2.95
N THR A 59 3.92 1.01 -1.65
CA THR A 59 2.68 1.55 -1.08
C THR A 59 2.53 3.04 -1.40
N SER A 60 3.61 3.81 -1.35
CA SER A 60 3.60 5.24 -1.66
C SER A 60 3.34 5.51 -3.15
N ASP A 61 3.97 4.76 -4.06
CA ASP A 61 3.64 4.83 -5.50
C ASP A 61 2.16 4.51 -5.76
N MET A 62 1.64 3.45 -5.11
CA MET A 62 0.24 3.06 -5.25
C MET A 62 -0.72 4.14 -4.70
N LEU A 63 -0.34 4.84 -3.63
CA LEU A 63 -1.09 5.97 -3.08
C LEU A 63 -1.21 7.11 -4.09
N ASP A 64 -0.08 7.56 -4.64
CA ASP A 64 -0.05 8.69 -5.57
C ASP A 64 -0.92 8.40 -6.79
N ARG A 65 -0.80 7.19 -7.36
CA ARG A 65 -1.62 6.73 -8.47
C ARG A 65 -3.11 6.61 -8.11
N ALA A 66 -3.44 6.17 -6.90
CA ALA A 66 -4.84 6.08 -6.46
C ALA A 66 -5.49 7.46 -6.34
N ILE A 67 -4.75 8.47 -5.84
CA ILE A 67 -5.24 9.84 -5.68
C ILE A 67 -5.65 10.45 -7.02
N GLU A 68 -4.92 10.16 -8.09
CA GLU A 68 -5.22 10.65 -9.43
C GLU A 68 -6.45 10.01 -10.06
N ASN A 69 -6.78 8.77 -9.67
CA ASN A 69 -7.74 7.93 -10.40
C ASN A 69 -9.06 7.70 -9.66
N ILE A 70 -9.08 7.77 -8.33
CA ILE A 70 -10.27 7.45 -7.53
C ILE A 70 -11.24 8.65 -7.40
N SER A 71 -12.50 8.38 -7.05
CA SER A 71 -13.48 9.43 -6.74
C SER A 71 -13.07 10.22 -5.49
N ARG A 72 -13.36 11.53 -5.48
CA ARG A 72 -13.12 12.42 -4.33
C ARG A 72 -13.77 11.93 -3.03
N GLU A 73 -14.91 11.26 -3.14
CA GLU A 73 -15.63 10.68 -2.00
C GLU A 73 -14.91 9.50 -1.35
N LEU A 74 -13.90 8.92 -2.01
CA LEU A 74 -13.11 7.81 -1.49
C LEU A 74 -11.69 8.21 -1.12
N LEU A 75 -11.25 9.43 -1.46
CA LEU A 75 -9.91 9.93 -1.12
C LEU A 75 -9.65 9.89 0.38
N TRP A 76 -10.63 10.25 1.21
CA TRP A 76 -10.48 10.19 2.66
C TRP A 76 -10.10 8.78 3.14
N LYS A 77 -10.65 7.74 2.50
CA LYS A 77 -10.36 6.36 2.85
C LYS A 77 -8.94 5.97 2.41
N VAL A 78 -8.52 6.40 1.22
CA VAL A 78 -7.15 6.18 0.73
C VAL A 78 -6.13 6.82 1.68
N TYR A 79 -6.35 8.08 2.10
CA TYR A 79 -5.46 8.74 3.07
C TYR A 79 -5.47 8.07 4.44
N LEU A 80 -6.64 7.59 4.90
CA LEU A 80 -6.73 6.87 6.17
C LEU A 80 -5.93 5.57 6.15
N GLU A 81 -6.06 4.77 5.09
CA GLU A 81 -5.29 3.52 4.93
C GLU A 81 -3.79 3.81 4.86
N ALA A 82 -3.38 4.89 4.18
CA ALA A 82 -1.96 5.29 4.12
C ALA A 82 -1.40 5.70 5.48
N ALA A 83 -2.13 6.51 6.25
CA ALA A 83 -1.74 6.86 7.60
C ALA A 83 -1.58 5.61 8.49
N GLN A 84 -2.52 4.67 8.39
CA GLN A 84 -2.47 3.42 9.14
C GLN A 84 -1.31 2.50 8.71
N ALA A 85 -0.97 2.46 7.42
CA ALA A 85 0.18 1.71 6.94
C ALA A 85 1.50 2.30 7.46
N GLN A 86 1.65 3.63 7.41
CA GLN A 86 2.80 4.32 7.98
C GLN A 86 2.93 4.10 9.49
N GLU A 87 1.82 4.12 10.23
CA GLU A 87 1.81 3.80 11.66
C GLU A 87 2.34 2.38 11.92
N ARG A 88 1.83 1.38 11.19
CA ARG A 88 2.29 -0.02 11.31
C ARG A 88 3.78 -0.15 10.99
N ALA A 89 4.24 0.46 9.91
CA ALA A 89 5.66 0.44 9.53
C ALA A 89 6.55 1.13 10.57
N ALA A 90 6.11 2.25 11.15
CA ALA A 90 6.81 2.93 12.22
C ALA A 90 6.91 2.06 13.50
N LEU A 91 5.83 1.39 13.88
CA LEU A 91 5.84 0.46 15.02
C LEU A 91 6.80 -0.71 14.79
N LEU A 92 6.82 -1.29 13.59
CA LEU A 92 7.77 -2.33 13.22
C LEU A 92 9.22 -1.83 13.24
N ALA A 93 9.46 -0.59 12.83
CA ALA A 93 10.79 0.02 12.88
C ALA A 93 11.29 0.13 14.33
N VAL A 94 10.45 0.64 15.23
CA VAL A 94 10.77 0.76 16.66
C VAL A 94 10.97 -0.62 17.30
N GLN A 95 10.21 -1.64 16.88
CA GLN A 95 10.43 -3.01 17.36
C GLN A 95 11.77 -3.60 16.90
N LYS A 96 12.16 -3.35 15.64
CA LYS A 96 13.45 -3.81 15.08
C LYS A 96 14.64 -3.09 15.69
N ASP A 97 14.50 -1.79 15.96
CA ASP A 97 15.51 -0.98 16.64
C ASP A 97 14.85 -0.04 17.67
N PRO A 98 14.84 -0.44 18.95
CA PRO A 98 14.25 0.34 20.04
C PRO A 98 14.91 1.70 20.27
N LYS A 99 16.09 1.94 19.70
CA LYS A 99 16.81 3.22 19.85
C LYS A 99 16.38 4.26 18.81
N ILE A 100 15.55 3.90 17.84
CA ILE A 100 15.01 4.86 16.87
C ILE A 100 14.19 5.90 17.64
N HIS A 101 14.75 7.11 17.75
CA HIS A 101 14.03 8.27 18.23
C HIS A 101 13.18 8.82 17.10
N ILE A 102 11.87 8.89 17.31
CA ILE A 102 10.89 9.47 16.38
C ILE A 102 11.34 10.87 15.89
N GLY A 103 12.05 11.62 16.75
CA GLY A 103 12.61 12.93 16.39
C GLY A 103 13.65 12.91 15.27
N GLU A 104 14.45 11.84 15.14
CA GLU A 104 15.48 11.71 14.09
C GLU A 104 14.82 11.41 12.73
N ARG A 105 13.86 10.47 12.68
CA ARG A 105 13.11 10.17 11.45
C ARG A 105 12.28 11.36 10.93
N LEU A 106 11.68 12.13 11.84
CA LEU A 106 10.94 13.35 11.47
C LEU A 106 11.85 14.46 10.93
N ALA A 107 13.13 14.48 11.31
CA ALA A 107 14.10 15.44 10.81
C ALA A 107 14.61 15.07 9.41
N GLU A 108 14.70 13.77 9.09
CA GLU A 108 15.07 13.27 7.76
C GLU A 108 13.96 13.46 6.73
N SER A 109 12.70 13.23 7.11
CA SER A 109 11.54 13.38 6.21
C SER A 109 11.20 14.83 5.84
N ARG A 110 11.77 15.83 6.54
CA ARG A 110 11.56 17.27 6.29
C ARG A 110 12.63 17.92 5.39
N ARG A 111 13.60 17.16 4.90
CA ARG A 111 14.61 17.63 3.94
C ARG A 111 14.26 17.20 2.53
#